data_AF-A0A7V0VC44-F1
#
_entry.id   AF-A0A7V0VC44-F1
#
_cell.length_a   1.000
_cell.length_b   1.000
_cell.length_c   1.000
_cell.angle_alpha   90.00
_cell.angle_beta   90.00
_cell.angle_gamma   90.00
#
_symmetry.space_group_name_H-M   'P 1'
#
loop_
_entity.id
_entity.type
_entity.pdbx_description
1 polymer ?
#
loop_
_entity_poly.entity_id
_entity_poly.type
_entity_poly.pdbx_seq_one_letter_code
_entity_poly.pdbx_strand_id
1 'polypeptide(L)'
;MLKKLKDIFYESSRDPFPDFLRGLSIIFMIQVHITELLLQSDPAYYLFERWSYFFGGIPAAPVFIMLMGYYQDKSKTSFSKEILRGFKIFLLGLVLNVLMNLSLFYKYATSQVEIDVFSYLFGVDILLFAGLSYVLLAVLRRKIQKSYVFILIVLVIYLINYVLRELPSPGSIELKYLLSIFYKISDWSYFPLIPWFAYPIVGLVIHRTKIFEKFLEYKFPKLFWLIYFIVFFLTIEFGLKTSMNLDFYYQMNLDFFIYSLSILFGWLKFTNTIYTQFSDNVLVEYLRWLGRNVTVVYFFQWIIIGNTATYLYKSLTLNSCLIVFGIVIFSISICTYLYQISRS
;
A
#
# COMPACT_ATOMS: atom_id res chain seq x y z
N MET A 1 -33.51 -6.06 7.05
CA MET A 1 -32.38 -5.11 6.98
C MET A 1 -31.15 -5.62 7.73
N LEU A 2 -31.24 -5.94 9.03
CA LEU A 2 -30.14 -6.53 9.83
C LEU A 2 -29.61 -7.89 9.31
N LYS A 3 -30.49 -8.74 8.76
CA LYS A 3 -30.09 -10.03 8.15
C LYS A 3 -29.30 -9.81 6.84
N LYS A 4 -29.77 -8.92 5.96
CA LYS A 4 -29.04 -8.46 4.76
C LYS A 4 -27.71 -7.77 5.10
N LEU A 5 -27.64 -7.01 6.19
CA LEU A 5 -26.39 -6.43 6.71
C LEU A 5 -25.40 -7.56 7.05
N LYS A 6 -25.82 -8.57 7.83
CA LYS A 6 -24.98 -9.76 8.09
C LYS A 6 -24.57 -10.45 6.79
N ASP A 7 -25.47 -10.70 5.86
CA ASP A 7 -25.13 -11.44 4.64
C ASP A 7 -24.06 -10.72 3.78
N ILE A 8 -24.01 -9.37 3.79
CA ILE A 8 -22.96 -8.56 3.15
C ILE A 8 -21.61 -8.65 3.88
N PHE A 9 -21.62 -8.80 5.20
CA PHE A 9 -20.40 -8.99 6.00
C PHE A 9 -19.90 -10.44 5.98
N TYR A 10 -20.73 -11.44 5.68
CA TYR A 10 -20.42 -12.86 5.87
C TYR A 10 -20.33 -13.68 4.56
N GLU A 11 -19.81 -13.13 3.46
CA GLU A 11 -19.49 -13.95 2.27
C GLU A 11 -18.33 -14.93 2.57
N SER A 12 -18.62 -16.23 2.40
CA SER A 12 -17.89 -17.35 3.04
C SER A 12 -16.83 -18.05 2.18
N SER A 13 -16.35 -17.47 1.08
CA SER A 13 -15.45 -18.19 0.15
C SER A 13 -13.98 -17.73 0.15
N ARG A 14 -13.62 -16.74 0.97
CA ARG A 14 -12.28 -16.12 0.96
C ARG A 14 -11.54 -16.32 2.28
N ASP A 15 -10.23 -16.52 2.18
CA ASP A 15 -9.32 -16.66 3.32
C ASP A 15 -9.39 -15.42 4.23
N PRO A 16 -9.85 -15.56 5.48
CA PRO A 16 -10.25 -14.43 6.31
C PRO A 16 -9.08 -13.64 6.91
N PHE A 17 -7.93 -14.29 7.14
CA PHE A 17 -6.80 -13.64 7.80
C PHE A 17 -6.13 -12.57 6.90
N PRO A 18 -5.88 -12.82 5.60
CA PRO A 18 -5.32 -11.78 4.76
C PRO A 18 -6.29 -10.64 4.44
N ASP A 19 -7.61 -10.87 4.51
CA ASP A 19 -8.59 -9.78 4.48
C ASP A 19 -8.49 -8.93 5.75
N PHE A 20 -8.32 -9.54 6.93
CA PHE A 20 -8.01 -8.80 8.16
C PHE A 20 -6.73 -7.96 8.03
N LEU A 21 -5.64 -8.54 7.50
CA LEU A 21 -4.38 -7.83 7.25
C LEU A 21 -4.56 -6.62 6.34
N ARG A 22 -5.26 -6.80 5.21
CA ARG A 22 -5.58 -5.70 4.28
C ARG A 22 -6.42 -4.63 4.96
N GLY A 23 -7.42 -5.03 5.76
CA GLY A 23 -8.22 -4.11 6.57
C GLY A 23 -7.37 -3.24 7.49
N LEU A 24 -6.45 -3.87 8.22
CA LEU A 24 -5.57 -3.16 9.13
C LEU A 24 -4.59 -2.23 8.38
N SER A 25 -4.03 -2.71 7.27
CA SER A 25 -3.15 -1.90 6.42
C SER A 25 -3.87 -0.68 5.83
N ILE A 26 -5.14 -0.77 5.40
CA ILE A 26 -5.85 0.41 4.87
C ILE A 26 -6.14 1.45 5.96
N ILE A 27 -6.38 1.03 7.20
CA ILE A 27 -6.50 1.93 8.33
C ILE A 27 -5.21 2.74 8.53
N PHE A 28 -4.05 2.08 8.51
CA PHE A 28 -2.77 2.79 8.61
C PHE A 28 -2.49 3.69 7.41
N MET A 29 -2.88 3.30 6.20
CA MET A 29 -2.75 4.17 5.03
C MET A 29 -3.60 5.44 5.15
N ILE A 30 -4.86 5.32 5.61
CA ILE A 30 -5.71 6.49 5.86
C ILE A 30 -5.07 7.41 6.91
N GLN A 31 -4.55 6.82 7.99
CA GLN A 31 -3.91 7.54 9.08
C GLN A 31 -2.65 8.30 8.60
N VAL A 32 -1.77 7.65 7.84
CA VAL A 32 -0.54 8.31 7.34
C VAL A 32 -0.85 9.38 6.30
N HIS A 33 -1.80 9.18 5.38
CA HIS A 33 -2.12 10.21 4.40
C HIS A 33 -2.73 11.47 5.05
N ILE A 34 -3.52 11.32 6.11
CA ILE A 34 -4.01 12.47 6.89
C ILE A 34 -2.85 13.18 7.59
N THR A 35 -1.90 12.43 8.14
CA THR A 35 -0.71 13.00 8.79
C THR A 35 0.18 13.72 7.78
N GLU A 36 0.43 13.08 6.64
CA GLU A 36 1.26 13.61 5.57
C GLU A 36 0.65 14.87 4.97
N LEU A 37 -0.66 14.90 4.71
CA LEU A 37 -1.26 15.98 3.95
C LEU A 37 -1.86 17.09 4.81
N LEU A 38 -2.35 16.79 6.02
CA LEU A 38 -3.14 17.74 6.80
C LEU A 38 -2.46 18.19 8.10
N LEU A 39 -1.66 17.35 8.74
CA LEU A 39 -1.03 17.69 10.02
C LEU A 39 0.02 18.78 9.82
N GLN A 40 -0.09 19.87 10.57
CA GLN A 40 0.88 20.96 10.57
C GLN A 40 2.25 20.50 11.06
N SER A 41 3.31 21.11 10.52
CA SER A 41 4.67 20.85 10.96
C SER A 41 4.93 21.50 12.32
N ASP A 42 4.85 20.71 13.39
CA ASP A 42 5.06 21.17 14.77
C ASP A 42 5.96 20.15 15.51
N PRO A 43 7.07 20.60 16.15
CA PRO A 43 7.94 19.72 16.93
C PRO A 43 7.19 18.90 18.00
N ALA A 44 6.08 19.40 18.54
CA ALA A 44 5.26 18.68 19.52
C ALA A 44 4.62 17.41 18.95
N TYR A 45 4.42 17.33 17.62
CA TYR A 45 3.80 16.18 16.96
C TYR A 45 4.81 15.20 16.37
N TYR A 46 6.11 15.51 16.44
CA TYR A 46 7.18 14.73 15.83
C TYR A 46 7.13 13.24 16.19
N LEU A 47 6.88 12.91 17.46
CA LEU A 47 6.78 11.52 17.88
C LEU A 47 5.60 10.78 17.21
N PHE A 48 4.44 11.43 17.12
CA PHE A 48 3.26 10.87 16.45
C PHE A 48 3.51 10.68 14.95
N GLU A 49 4.09 11.70 14.29
CA GLU A 49 4.43 11.64 12.87
C GLU A 49 5.32 10.44 12.55
N ARG A 50 6.41 10.26 13.30
CA ARG A 50 7.35 9.15 13.09
C ARG A 50 6.66 7.78 13.10
N TRP A 51 5.81 7.55 14.10
CA TRP A 51 5.07 6.30 14.20
C TRP A 51 4.01 6.18 13.11
N SER A 52 3.33 7.27 12.78
CA SER A 52 2.39 7.30 11.66
C SER A 52 3.04 6.88 10.34
N TYR A 53 4.17 7.51 9.99
CA TYR A 53 4.93 7.15 8.80
C TYR A 53 5.44 5.71 8.85
N PHE A 54 5.87 5.22 10.01
CA PHE A 54 6.29 3.82 10.14
C PHE A 54 5.15 2.83 9.91
N PHE A 55 3.99 3.02 10.57
CA PHE A 55 2.83 2.13 10.44
C PHE A 55 2.15 2.23 9.07
N GLY A 56 2.05 3.42 8.49
CA GLY A 56 1.62 3.63 7.11
C GLY A 56 2.64 3.16 6.07
N GLY A 57 3.91 3.12 6.46
CA GLY A 57 5.04 2.78 5.61
C GLY A 57 5.25 1.27 5.46
N ILE A 58 5.69 0.58 6.51
CA ILE A 58 6.09 -0.84 6.45
C ILE A 58 4.88 -1.79 6.60
N PRO A 59 4.05 -1.69 7.66
CA PRO A 59 2.89 -2.57 7.86
C PRO A 59 1.70 -2.31 6.93
N ALA A 60 1.76 -1.29 6.07
CA ALA A 60 0.67 -0.92 5.17
C ALA A 60 0.96 -1.28 3.71
N ALA A 61 1.63 -0.42 2.94
CA ALA A 61 1.80 -0.61 1.51
C ALA A 61 2.56 -1.91 1.13
N PRO A 62 3.69 -2.27 1.78
CA PRO A 62 4.35 -3.54 1.55
C PRO A 62 3.48 -4.78 1.80
N VAL A 63 2.64 -4.78 2.85
CA VAL A 63 1.69 -5.88 3.11
C VAL A 63 0.72 -6.01 1.93
N PHE A 64 0.14 -4.89 1.46
CA PHE A 64 -0.79 -4.89 0.33
C PHE A 64 -0.17 -5.47 -0.93
N ILE A 65 1.02 -4.98 -1.27
CA ILE A 65 1.70 -5.30 -2.51
C ILE A 65 2.19 -6.76 -2.48
N MET A 66 2.71 -7.22 -1.34
CA MET A 66 3.09 -8.62 -1.15
C MET A 66 1.88 -9.54 -1.25
N LEU A 67 0.76 -9.22 -0.58
CA LEU A 67 -0.46 -10.03 -0.68
C LEU A 67 -1.02 -10.03 -2.10
N MET A 68 -0.88 -8.95 -2.87
CA MET A 68 -1.27 -8.94 -4.28
C MET A 68 -0.55 -10.05 -5.06
N GLY A 69 0.78 -10.17 -4.91
CA GLY A 69 1.57 -11.21 -5.54
C GLY A 69 1.21 -12.63 -5.09
N TYR A 70 1.03 -12.83 -3.78
CA TYR A 70 0.58 -14.11 -3.20
C TYR A 70 -0.74 -14.58 -3.81
N TYR A 71 -1.76 -13.70 -3.85
CA TYR A 71 -3.08 -14.06 -4.36
C TYR A 71 -3.14 -14.17 -5.88
N GLN A 72 -2.33 -13.39 -6.59
CA GLN A 72 -2.22 -13.56 -8.04
C GLN A 72 -1.63 -14.93 -8.35
N ASP A 73 -0.59 -15.39 -7.65
CA ASP A 73 -0.05 -16.73 -7.87
C ASP A 73 -1.06 -17.83 -7.53
N LYS A 74 -1.79 -17.69 -6.41
CA LYS A 74 -2.88 -18.58 -5.97
C LYS A 74 -4.06 -18.62 -6.95
N SER A 75 -4.27 -17.57 -7.74
CA SER A 75 -5.40 -17.46 -8.66
C SER A 75 -5.29 -18.42 -9.85
N LYS A 76 -6.39 -19.13 -10.14
CA LYS A 76 -6.56 -20.00 -11.31
C LYS A 76 -7.08 -19.26 -12.55
N THR A 77 -7.03 -17.93 -12.56
CA THR A 77 -7.51 -17.10 -13.69
C THR A 77 -6.68 -17.28 -14.96
N SER A 78 -7.35 -17.25 -16.12
CA SER A 78 -6.67 -17.34 -17.43
C SER A 78 -5.81 -16.11 -17.72
N PHE A 79 -4.82 -16.25 -18.61
CA PHE A 79 -3.85 -15.18 -18.91
C PHE A 79 -4.52 -13.89 -19.30
N SER A 80 -5.43 -13.97 -20.28
CA SER A 80 -6.11 -12.80 -20.83
C SER A 80 -6.93 -12.08 -19.77
N LYS A 81 -7.56 -12.83 -18.84
CA LYS A 81 -8.30 -12.23 -17.71
C LYS A 81 -7.36 -11.50 -16.74
N GLU A 82 -6.15 -12.02 -16.52
CA GLU A 82 -5.16 -11.37 -15.67
C GLU A 82 -4.61 -10.09 -16.29
N ILE A 83 -4.24 -10.15 -17.57
CA ILE A 83 -3.77 -9.00 -18.32
C ILE A 83 -4.84 -7.92 -18.35
N LEU A 84 -6.07 -8.28 -18.71
CA LEU A 84 -7.21 -7.35 -18.71
C LEU A 84 -7.46 -6.74 -17.32
N ARG A 85 -7.35 -7.54 -16.25
CA ARG A 85 -7.49 -7.04 -14.89
C ARG A 85 -6.40 -6.02 -14.55
N GLY A 86 -5.14 -6.31 -14.88
CA GLY A 86 -4.03 -5.39 -14.66
C GLY A 86 -4.23 -4.07 -15.41
N PHE A 87 -4.61 -4.11 -16.68
CA PHE A 87 -4.96 -2.91 -17.46
C PHE A 87 -6.13 -2.12 -16.86
N LYS A 88 -7.19 -2.80 -16.39
CA LYS A 88 -8.31 -2.13 -15.71
C LYS A 88 -7.87 -1.42 -14.43
N ILE A 89 -6.99 -2.04 -13.65
CA ILE A 89 -6.45 -1.42 -12.42
C ILE A 89 -5.57 -0.22 -12.77
N PHE A 90 -4.73 -0.33 -13.81
CA PHE A 90 -3.91 0.78 -14.28
C PHE A 90 -4.77 1.98 -14.71
N LEU A 91 -5.80 1.75 -15.54
CA LEU A 91 -6.73 2.81 -15.95
C LEU A 91 -7.50 3.39 -14.77
N LEU A 92 -7.87 2.55 -13.79
CA LEU A 92 -8.50 3.02 -12.56
C LEU A 92 -7.59 3.95 -11.75
N GLY A 93 -6.27 3.70 -11.74
CA GLY A 93 -5.28 4.60 -11.14
C GLY A 93 -5.26 5.98 -11.81
N LEU A 94 -5.27 6.02 -13.15
CA LEU A 94 -5.36 7.31 -13.88
C LEU A 94 -6.66 8.06 -13.55
N VAL A 95 -7.80 7.35 -13.51
CA VAL A 95 -9.08 7.96 -13.12
C VAL A 95 -9.02 8.47 -11.68
N LEU A 96 -8.44 7.70 -10.77
CA LEU A 96 -8.30 8.09 -9.38
C LEU A 96 -7.46 9.36 -9.24
N ASN A 97 -6.33 9.48 -9.94
CA ASN A 97 -5.49 10.68 -9.95
C ASN A 97 -6.28 11.92 -10.36
N VAL A 98 -7.16 11.81 -11.35
CA VAL A 98 -8.05 12.93 -11.71
C VAL A 98 -9.01 13.26 -10.58
N LEU A 99 -9.70 12.24 -10.05
CA LEU A 99 -10.77 12.45 -9.07
C LEU A 99 -10.25 12.95 -7.71
N MET A 100 -9.08 12.51 -7.27
CA MET A 100 -8.49 12.96 -6.00
C MET A 100 -7.97 14.40 -6.06
N ASN A 101 -7.70 14.92 -7.27
CA ASN A 101 -7.15 16.26 -7.49
C ASN A 101 -8.17 17.23 -8.11
N LEU A 102 -9.48 16.92 -8.11
CA LEU A 102 -10.49 17.77 -8.74
C LEU A 102 -10.50 19.20 -8.21
N SER A 103 -10.43 19.38 -6.89
CA SER A 103 -10.36 20.71 -6.28
C SER A 103 -9.09 21.46 -6.66
N LEU A 104 -7.97 20.74 -6.77
CA LEU A 104 -6.70 21.32 -7.16
C LEU A 104 -6.75 21.80 -8.63
N PHE A 105 -7.30 20.97 -9.52
CA PHE A 105 -7.50 21.32 -10.92
C PHE A 105 -8.49 22.47 -11.10
N TYR A 106 -9.54 22.53 -10.29
CA TYR A 106 -10.45 23.68 -10.28
C TYR A 106 -9.73 24.97 -9.86
N LYS A 107 -8.91 24.93 -8.82
CA LYS A 107 -8.10 26.09 -8.40
C LYS A 107 -7.11 26.52 -9.49
N TYR A 108 -6.47 25.57 -10.17
CA TYR A 108 -5.61 25.86 -11.32
C TYR A 108 -6.39 26.52 -12.47
N ALA A 109 -7.53 25.95 -12.85
CA ALA A 109 -8.37 26.45 -13.93
C ALA A 109 -8.96 27.85 -13.65
N THR A 110 -9.10 28.22 -12.37
CA THR A 110 -9.54 29.55 -11.93
C THR A 110 -8.38 30.46 -11.55
N SER A 111 -7.14 30.09 -11.89
CA SER A 111 -5.91 30.87 -11.66
C SER A 111 -5.64 31.21 -10.19
N GLN A 112 -6.14 30.40 -9.26
CA GLN A 112 -5.87 30.55 -7.81
C GLN A 112 -4.53 29.94 -7.40
N VAL A 113 -4.01 28.99 -8.19
CA VAL A 113 -2.73 28.32 -7.96
C VAL A 113 -2.01 28.08 -9.30
N GLU A 114 -0.68 28.12 -9.28
CA GLU A 114 0.16 27.75 -10.40
C GLU A 114 0.88 26.44 -10.08
N ILE A 115 0.60 25.40 -10.85
CA ILE A 115 1.12 24.04 -10.63
C ILE A 115 1.36 23.34 -11.96
N ASP A 116 2.18 22.31 -11.94
CA ASP A 116 2.28 21.33 -13.03
C ASP A 116 1.17 20.28 -12.91
N VAL A 117 0.07 20.50 -13.63
CA VAL A 117 -1.11 19.60 -13.63
C VAL A 117 -0.75 18.17 -14.03
N PHE A 118 0.22 17.99 -14.93
CA PHE A 118 0.58 16.67 -15.42
C PHE A 118 1.29 15.83 -14.35
N SER A 119 2.01 16.46 -13.41
CA SER A 119 2.62 15.78 -12.27
C SER A 119 1.57 15.13 -11.35
N TYR A 120 0.37 15.74 -11.24
CA TYR A 120 -0.76 15.18 -10.46
C TYR A 120 -1.59 14.17 -11.27
N LEU A 121 -1.67 14.35 -12.59
CA LEU A 121 -2.37 13.41 -13.48
C LEU A 121 -1.60 12.09 -13.61
N PHE A 122 -0.28 12.17 -13.78
CA PHE A 122 0.62 11.03 -14.00
C PHE A 122 1.39 10.61 -12.73
N GLY A 123 1.04 11.21 -11.58
CA GLY A 123 1.55 10.80 -10.26
C GLY A 123 1.48 9.28 -10.09
N VAL A 124 2.60 8.63 -9.79
CA VAL A 124 2.68 7.16 -9.78
C VAL A 124 2.20 6.63 -8.44
N ASP A 125 0.89 6.50 -8.32
CA ASP A 125 0.21 5.97 -7.14
C ASP A 125 0.27 4.43 -7.08
N ILE A 126 -0.26 3.85 -5.99
CA ILE A 126 -0.24 2.40 -5.81
C ILE A 126 -1.09 1.65 -6.84
N LEU A 127 -2.13 2.27 -7.42
CA LEU A 127 -3.01 1.61 -8.38
C LEU A 127 -2.37 1.51 -9.76
N LEU A 128 -1.71 2.58 -10.22
CA LEU A 128 -0.90 2.55 -11.43
C LEU A 128 0.19 1.48 -11.33
N PHE A 129 0.92 1.49 -10.22
CA PHE A 129 1.90 0.46 -9.89
C PHE A 129 1.29 -0.95 -9.89
N ALA A 130 0.17 -1.14 -9.20
CA ALA A 130 -0.48 -2.43 -9.06
C ALA A 130 -0.94 -2.97 -10.42
N GLY A 131 -1.46 -2.13 -11.30
CA GLY A 131 -1.87 -2.51 -12.65
C GLY A 131 -0.72 -3.06 -13.48
N LEU A 132 0.40 -2.32 -13.53
CA LEU A 132 1.61 -2.73 -14.25
C LEU A 132 2.25 -3.97 -13.64
N SER A 133 2.38 -4.00 -12.32
CA SER A 133 2.93 -5.14 -11.58
C SER A 133 2.10 -6.40 -11.82
N TYR A 134 0.77 -6.29 -11.86
CA TYR A 134 -0.12 -7.42 -12.11
C TYR A 134 0.08 -7.98 -13.52
N VAL A 135 0.22 -7.12 -14.53
CA VAL A 135 0.53 -7.53 -15.91
C VAL A 135 1.89 -8.24 -15.98
N LEU A 136 2.93 -7.63 -15.41
CA LEU A 136 4.28 -8.17 -15.46
C LEU A 136 4.39 -9.50 -14.70
N LEU A 137 3.79 -9.61 -13.51
CA LEU A 137 3.78 -10.85 -12.74
C LEU A 137 3.02 -11.97 -13.46
N ALA A 138 1.92 -11.65 -14.17
CA ALA A 138 1.19 -12.63 -14.98
C ALA A 138 2.05 -13.24 -16.09
N VAL A 139 2.94 -12.46 -16.70
CA VAL A 139 3.90 -12.92 -17.71
C VAL A 139 4.99 -13.78 -17.05
N LEU A 140 5.64 -13.28 -16.00
CA LEU A 140 6.77 -13.95 -15.37
C LEU A 140 6.38 -15.30 -14.75
N ARG A 141 5.25 -15.35 -14.02
CA ARG A 141 4.80 -16.55 -13.29
C ARG A 141 4.50 -17.75 -14.19
N ARG A 142 4.19 -17.51 -15.47
CA ARG A 142 3.93 -18.54 -16.49
C ARG A 142 5.21 -19.10 -17.09
N LYS A 143 6.17 -18.20 -17.37
CA LYS A 143 7.45 -18.57 -17.99
C LYS A 143 8.42 -19.21 -17.00
N ILE A 144 8.32 -18.83 -15.72
CA ILE A 144 9.26 -19.24 -14.69
C ILE A 144 8.54 -20.09 -13.65
N GLN A 145 8.96 -21.34 -13.52
CA GLN A 145 8.37 -22.28 -12.55
C GLN A 145 9.14 -22.29 -11.22
N LYS A 146 10.46 -22.17 -11.27
CA LYS A 146 11.35 -22.36 -10.11
C LYS A 146 11.40 -21.11 -9.22
N SER A 147 11.04 -21.23 -7.94
CA SER A 147 10.96 -20.10 -7.00
C SER A 147 12.30 -19.40 -6.75
N TYR A 148 13.44 -20.09 -6.80
CA TYR A 148 14.74 -19.46 -6.60
C TYR A 148 15.12 -18.48 -7.72
N VAL A 149 14.56 -18.65 -8.93
CA VAL A 149 14.78 -17.70 -10.04
C VAL A 149 14.14 -16.37 -9.71
N PHE A 150 12.99 -16.36 -9.04
CA PHE A 150 12.36 -15.13 -8.58
C PHE A 150 13.18 -14.39 -7.53
N ILE A 151 13.89 -15.10 -6.65
CA ILE A 151 14.84 -14.49 -5.71
C ILE A 151 15.96 -13.79 -6.48
N LEU A 152 16.50 -14.43 -7.53
CA LEU A 152 17.49 -13.80 -8.41
C LEU A 152 16.92 -12.55 -9.10
N ILE A 153 15.66 -12.58 -9.55
CA ILE A 153 15.02 -11.39 -10.14
C ILE A 153 14.93 -10.25 -9.13
N VAL A 154 14.61 -10.52 -7.86
CA VAL A 154 14.62 -9.47 -6.81
C VAL A 154 16.01 -8.84 -6.69
N LEU A 155 17.07 -9.64 -6.67
CA LEU A 155 18.45 -9.12 -6.63
C LEU A 155 18.77 -8.27 -7.87
N VAL A 156 18.34 -8.71 -9.05
CA VAL A 156 18.52 -7.96 -10.31
C VAL A 156 17.73 -6.63 -10.29
N ILE A 157 16.49 -6.62 -9.77
CA ILE A 157 15.69 -5.39 -9.60
C ILE A 157 16.47 -4.37 -8.75
N TYR A 158 17.09 -4.81 -7.66
CA TYR A 158 17.86 -3.94 -6.78
C TYR A 158 19.19 -3.48 -7.39
N LEU A 159 19.86 -4.33 -8.16
CA LEU A 159 21.03 -3.93 -8.93
C LEU A 159 20.67 -2.87 -9.98
N ILE A 160 19.55 -3.05 -10.69
CA ILE A 160 19.04 -2.06 -11.64
C ILE A 160 18.68 -0.76 -10.91
N ASN A 161 17.98 -0.83 -9.77
CA ASN A 161 17.64 0.36 -8.98
C ASN A 161 18.88 1.16 -8.58
N TYR A 162 19.94 0.48 -8.15
CA TYR A 162 21.21 1.10 -7.80
C TYR A 162 21.82 1.86 -8.98
N VAL A 163 21.82 1.27 -10.19
CA VAL A 163 22.33 1.93 -11.40
C VAL A 163 21.43 3.10 -11.83
N LEU A 164 20.11 2.93 -11.79
CA LEU A 164 19.15 3.94 -12.24
C LEU A 164 19.15 5.20 -11.37
N ARG A 165 19.47 5.08 -10.08
CA ARG A 165 19.54 6.20 -9.15
C ARG A 165 20.61 7.23 -9.52
N GLU A 166 21.69 6.79 -10.14
CA GLU A 166 22.82 7.64 -10.52
C GLU A 166 22.62 8.29 -11.89
N LEU A 167 21.54 7.95 -12.61
CA LEU A 167 21.26 8.54 -13.91
C LEU A 167 20.73 9.98 -13.76
N PRO A 168 21.21 10.93 -14.57
CA PRO A 168 20.64 12.27 -14.59
C PRO A 168 19.19 12.23 -15.07
N SER A 169 18.40 13.21 -14.64
CA SER A 169 17.05 13.41 -15.19
C SER A 169 17.14 13.56 -16.71
N PRO A 170 16.24 12.95 -17.48
CA PRO A 170 16.19 13.15 -18.92
C PRO A 170 15.95 14.63 -19.25
N GLY A 171 16.53 15.09 -20.36
CA GLY A 171 16.33 16.46 -20.84
C GLY A 171 14.94 16.72 -21.43
N SER A 172 14.21 15.68 -21.85
CA SER A 172 12.84 15.79 -22.35
C SER A 172 11.82 15.51 -21.24
N ILE A 173 10.81 16.38 -21.17
CA ILE A 173 9.76 16.31 -20.15
C ILE A 173 8.87 15.08 -20.35
N GLU A 174 8.59 14.70 -21.60
CA GLU A 174 7.79 13.53 -21.95
C GLU A 174 8.47 12.24 -21.49
N LEU A 175 9.80 12.18 -21.63
CA LEU A 175 10.58 11.04 -21.18
C LEU A 175 10.65 11.01 -19.65
N LYS A 176 10.73 12.17 -18.97
CA LYS A 176 10.59 12.24 -17.51
C LYS A 176 9.27 11.64 -17.05
N TYR A 177 8.17 11.96 -17.74
CA TYR A 177 6.85 11.42 -17.43
C TYR A 177 6.79 9.90 -17.57
N LEU A 178 7.24 9.39 -18.72
CA LEU A 178 7.24 7.96 -19.01
C LEU A 178 8.14 7.17 -18.06
N LEU A 179 9.38 7.64 -17.84
CA LEU A 179 10.37 6.90 -17.06
C LEU A 179 10.05 6.92 -15.55
N SER A 180 9.37 7.96 -15.05
CA SER A 180 8.94 8.04 -13.66
C SER A 180 8.01 6.90 -13.26
N ILE A 181 7.31 6.27 -14.20
CA ILE A 181 6.50 5.06 -13.96
C ILE A 181 7.38 3.85 -13.60
N PHE A 182 8.59 3.78 -14.18
CA PHE A 182 9.48 2.63 -14.05
C PHE A 182 10.47 2.77 -12.91
N TYR A 183 10.98 3.98 -12.63
CA TYR A 183 11.90 4.24 -11.52
C TYR A 183 11.75 5.67 -10.99
N LYS A 184 12.23 5.93 -9.77
CA LYS A 184 12.07 7.22 -9.11
C LYS A 184 13.01 8.29 -9.72
N ILE A 185 12.45 9.11 -10.60
CA ILE A 185 13.09 10.34 -11.13
C ILE A 185 12.45 11.60 -10.55
N SER A 186 11.15 11.53 -10.24
CA SER A 186 10.33 12.67 -9.85
C SER A 186 9.70 12.43 -8.48
N ASP A 187 9.44 13.50 -7.73
CA ASP A 187 8.89 13.41 -6.38
C ASP A 187 7.45 12.85 -6.37
N TRP A 188 6.71 13.03 -7.46
CA TRP A 188 5.39 12.47 -7.69
C TRP A 188 5.39 11.00 -8.12
N SER A 189 6.58 10.38 -8.25
CA SER A 189 6.72 8.93 -8.45
C SER A 189 6.82 8.22 -7.11
N TYR A 190 5.67 7.97 -6.49
CA TYR A 190 5.58 7.33 -5.18
C TYR A 190 5.87 5.82 -5.27
N PHE A 191 5.19 5.10 -6.18
CA PHE A 191 5.35 3.66 -6.35
C PHE A 191 5.88 3.30 -7.75
N PRO A 192 7.10 3.71 -8.13
CA PRO A 192 7.67 3.27 -9.40
C PRO A 192 7.79 1.74 -9.44
N LEU A 193 7.71 1.15 -10.63
CA LEU A 193 7.80 -0.30 -10.80
C LEU A 193 9.09 -0.87 -10.18
N ILE A 194 10.23 -0.21 -10.38
CA ILE A 194 11.51 -0.52 -9.75
C ILE A 194 11.73 0.48 -8.60
N PRO A 195 11.96 0.01 -7.36
CA PRO A 195 12.17 -1.39 -6.97
C PRO A 195 10.93 -2.10 -6.42
N TRP A 196 9.78 -1.43 -6.32
CA TRP A 196 8.59 -1.94 -5.61
C TRP A 196 8.06 -3.28 -6.13
N PHE A 197 8.34 -3.63 -7.40
CA PHE A 197 8.02 -4.93 -7.99
C PHE A 197 8.72 -6.12 -7.29
N ALA A 198 9.66 -5.89 -6.39
CA ALA A 198 10.19 -6.90 -5.50
C ALA A 198 9.12 -7.49 -4.56
N TYR A 199 8.21 -6.68 -4.02
CA TYR A 199 7.18 -7.16 -3.07
C TYR A 199 6.17 -8.14 -3.69
N PRO A 200 5.59 -7.90 -4.89
CA PRO A 200 4.75 -8.89 -5.57
C PRO A 200 5.50 -10.20 -5.83
N ILE A 201 6.79 -10.13 -6.19
CA ILE A 201 7.61 -11.33 -6.38
C ILE A 201 7.78 -12.10 -5.06
N VAL A 202 8.08 -11.41 -3.95
CA VAL A 202 8.15 -12.04 -2.63
C VAL A 202 6.82 -12.73 -2.29
N GLY A 203 5.69 -12.07 -2.51
CA GLY A 203 4.37 -12.67 -2.32
C GLY A 203 4.15 -13.95 -3.11
N LEU A 204 4.55 -13.96 -4.40
CA LEU A 204 4.51 -15.14 -5.24
C LEU A 204 5.40 -16.27 -4.71
N VAL A 205 6.64 -15.96 -4.31
CA VAL A 205 7.58 -16.95 -3.76
C VAL A 205 7.01 -17.56 -2.49
N ILE A 206 6.46 -16.72 -1.61
CA ILE A 206 5.83 -17.14 -0.36
C ILE A 206 4.69 -18.14 -0.62
N HIS A 207 3.83 -17.88 -1.61
CA HIS A 207 2.76 -18.81 -2.01
C HIS A 207 3.33 -20.16 -2.50
N ARG A 208 4.24 -20.14 -3.48
CA ARG A 208 4.77 -21.37 -4.10
C ARG A 208 5.52 -22.27 -3.13
N THR A 209 6.22 -21.66 -2.19
CA THR A 209 7.02 -22.37 -1.18
C THR A 209 6.22 -22.78 0.05
N LYS A 210 4.97 -22.31 0.14
CA LYS A 210 4.10 -22.44 1.32
C LYS A 210 4.76 -21.89 2.60
N ILE A 211 5.64 -20.89 2.45
CA ILE A 211 6.33 -20.26 3.59
C ILE A 211 5.30 -19.58 4.48
N PHE A 212 4.25 -18.97 3.90
CA PHE A 212 3.22 -18.26 4.68
C PHE A 212 2.57 -19.18 5.71
N GLU A 213 2.01 -20.30 5.25
CA GLU A 213 1.28 -21.24 6.08
C GLU A 213 2.21 -21.86 7.13
N LYS A 214 3.40 -22.34 6.70
CA LYS A 214 4.39 -22.93 7.61
C LYS A 214 4.86 -21.93 8.68
N PHE A 215 5.08 -20.67 8.32
CA PHE A 215 5.55 -19.64 9.24
C PHE A 215 4.47 -19.27 10.28
N LEU A 216 3.19 -19.19 9.85
CA LEU A 216 2.07 -18.93 10.74
C LEU A 216 1.79 -20.09 11.69
N GLU A 217 1.99 -21.34 11.27
CA GLU A 217 1.83 -22.53 12.12
C GLU A 217 3.00 -22.74 13.09
N TYR A 218 4.22 -22.34 12.70
CA TYR A 218 5.43 -22.61 13.48
C TYR A 218 5.43 -21.89 14.84
N LYS A 219 5.62 -22.63 15.94
CA LYS A 219 5.69 -22.06 17.28
C LYS A 219 7.14 -21.68 17.62
N PHE A 220 7.48 -20.41 17.42
CA PHE A 220 8.80 -19.89 17.79
C PHE A 220 9.03 -19.94 19.31
N PRO A 221 10.22 -20.35 19.78
CA PRO A 221 10.54 -20.35 21.20
C PRO A 221 10.62 -18.92 21.76
N LYS A 222 10.45 -18.74 23.08
CA LYS A 222 10.55 -17.43 23.74
C LYS A 222 11.88 -16.72 23.45
N LEU A 223 12.98 -17.47 23.36
CA LEU A 223 14.30 -16.94 23.03
C LEU A 223 14.34 -16.28 21.63
N PHE A 224 13.63 -16.84 20.64
CA PHE A 224 13.53 -16.23 19.31
C PHE A 224 12.88 -14.86 19.39
N TRP A 225 11.76 -14.74 20.13
CA TRP A 225 11.07 -13.46 20.31
C TRP A 225 11.92 -12.45 21.06
N LEU A 226 12.64 -12.88 22.10
CA LEU A 226 13.57 -12.01 22.82
C LEU A 226 14.64 -11.44 21.86
N ILE A 227 15.27 -12.30 21.06
CA ILE A 227 16.27 -11.87 20.06
C ILE A 227 15.63 -10.96 19.01
N TYR A 228 14.46 -11.33 18.48
CA TYR A 228 13.74 -10.54 17.48
C TYR A 228 13.43 -9.14 18.00
N PHE A 229 12.93 -9.01 19.24
CA PHE A 229 12.63 -7.71 19.83
C PHE A 229 13.90 -6.90 20.13
N ILE A 230 14.99 -7.54 20.59
CA ILE A 230 16.28 -6.85 20.76
C ILE A 230 16.73 -6.27 19.41
N VAL A 231 16.76 -7.08 18.35
CA VAL A 231 17.15 -6.62 17.00
C VAL A 231 16.20 -5.52 16.52
N PHE A 232 14.89 -5.68 16.70
CA PHE A 232 13.89 -4.68 16.35
C PHE A 232 14.17 -3.34 17.03
N PHE A 233 14.34 -3.31 18.36
CA PHE A 233 14.59 -2.07 19.10
C PHE A 233 15.96 -1.45 18.81
N LEU A 234 16.98 -2.25 18.51
CA LEU A 234 18.28 -1.74 18.06
C LEU A 234 18.21 -1.10 16.67
N THR A 235 17.26 -1.50 15.83
CA THR A 235 17.14 -1.06 14.43
C THR A 235 15.91 -0.19 14.17
N ILE A 236 15.05 0.06 15.16
CA ILE A 236 13.80 0.81 14.98
C ILE A 236 14.04 2.25 14.53
N GLU A 237 15.15 2.86 14.96
CA GLU A 237 15.52 4.21 14.56
C GLU A 237 15.76 4.32 13.05
N PHE A 238 16.37 3.29 12.45
CA PHE A 238 16.54 3.20 11.00
C PHE A 238 15.19 3.11 10.30
N GLY A 239 14.27 2.26 10.79
CA GLY A 239 12.91 2.17 10.27
C GLY A 239 12.15 3.49 10.33
N LEU A 240 12.13 4.12 11.51
CA LEU A 240 11.41 5.39 11.74
C LEU A 240 11.98 6.52 10.88
N LYS A 241 13.31 6.68 10.80
CA LYS A 241 13.95 7.73 9.99
C LYS A 241 13.67 7.54 8.50
N THR A 242 13.83 6.31 8.00
CA THR A 242 13.64 6.03 6.57
C THR A 242 12.18 6.14 6.16
N SER A 243 11.23 5.70 7.00
CA SER A 243 9.79 5.86 6.71
C SER A 243 9.34 7.32 6.69
N MET A 244 9.93 8.19 7.52
CA MET A 244 9.58 9.61 7.58
C MET A 244 10.22 10.42 6.43
N ASN A 245 11.35 9.95 5.89
CA ASN A 245 11.94 10.53 4.68
C ASN A 245 11.29 9.90 3.44
N LEU A 246 10.29 10.58 2.87
CA LEU A 246 9.52 10.07 1.73
C LEU A 246 10.39 9.72 0.52
N ASP A 247 11.49 10.44 0.29
CA ASP A 247 12.39 10.13 -0.81
C ASP A 247 13.09 8.79 -0.61
N PHE A 248 13.65 8.54 0.56
CA PHE A 248 14.26 7.25 0.88
C PHE A 248 13.22 6.13 0.97
N TYR A 249 12.03 6.42 1.51
CA TYR A 249 10.92 5.46 1.57
C TYR A 249 10.52 4.98 0.17
N TYR A 250 10.26 5.91 -0.76
CA TYR A 250 9.80 5.57 -2.11
C TYR A 250 10.92 5.09 -3.04
N GLN A 251 12.17 5.50 -2.80
CA GLN A 251 13.34 4.86 -3.42
C GLN A 251 13.49 3.40 -2.99
N MET A 252 13.01 3.05 -1.79
CA MET A 252 12.91 1.70 -1.25
C MET A 252 14.18 0.88 -1.52
N ASN A 253 15.33 1.38 -1.07
CA ASN A 253 16.64 0.76 -1.27
C ASN A 253 16.73 -0.66 -0.65
N LEU A 254 17.72 -1.45 -1.06
CA LEU A 254 17.82 -2.87 -0.70
C LEU A 254 17.88 -3.10 0.81
N ASP A 255 18.63 -2.27 1.53
CA ASP A 255 18.75 -2.28 3.00
C ASP A 255 17.39 -2.08 3.68
N PHE A 256 16.65 -1.05 3.25
CA PHE A 256 15.33 -0.77 3.79
C PHE A 256 14.28 -1.82 3.39
N PHE A 257 14.39 -2.40 2.20
CA PHE A 257 13.55 -3.52 1.78
C PHE A 257 13.77 -4.77 2.62
N ILE A 258 15.03 -5.16 2.88
CA ILE A 258 15.36 -6.31 3.73
C ILE A 258 14.86 -6.06 5.16
N TYR A 259 15.09 -4.85 5.68
CA TYR A 259 14.56 -4.43 6.97
C TYR A 259 13.04 -4.55 7.01
N SER A 260 12.33 -3.95 6.05
CA SER A 260 10.88 -4.00 5.90
C SER A 260 10.36 -5.44 5.86
N LEU A 261 10.99 -6.33 5.07
CA LEU A 261 10.62 -7.76 5.04
C LEU A 261 10.75 -8.43 6.41
N SER A 262 11.82 -8.15 7.17
CA SER A 262 11.99 -8.72 8.51
C SER A 262 10.90 -8.26 9.50
N ILE A 263 10.49 -6.99 9.40
CA ILE A 263 9.38 -6.43 10.17
C ILE A 263 8.07 -7.07 9.73
N LEU A 264 7.84 -7.22 8.42
CA LEU A 264 6.63 -7.82 7.86
C LEU A 264 6.41 -9.25 8.38
N PHE A 265 7.44 -10.09 8.45
CA PHE A 265 7.29 -11.44 8.99
C PHE A 265 6.90 -11.43 10.48
N GLY A 266 7.55 -10.61 11.31
CA GLY A 266 7.13 -10.44 12.70
C GLY A 266 5.71 -9.90 12.83
N TRP A 267 5.36 -8.91 12.00
CA TRP A 267 4.04 -8.30 11.90
C TRP A 267 2.96 -9.32 11.54
N LEU A 268 3.20 -10.18 10.54
CA LEU A 268 2.29 -11.27 10.15
C LEU A 268 2.01 -12.21 11.32
N LYS A 269 3.03 -12.56 12.10
CA LYS A 269 2.86 -13.46 13.24
C LYS A 269 2.11 -12.81 14.40
N PHE A 270 2.43 -11.54 14.69
CA PHE A 270 1.76 -10.73 15.69
C PHE A 270 0.26 -10.58 15.36
N THR A 271 -0.04 -10.14 14.15
CA THR A 271 -1.42 -9.96 13.67
C THR A 271 -2.18 -11.27 13.54
N ASN A 272 -1.54 -12.38 13.18
CA ASN A 272 -2.18 -13.70 13.20
C ASN A 272 -2.59 -14.09 14.61
N THR A 273 -1.75 -13.81 15.62
CA THR A 273 -2.07 -14.08 17.02
C THR A 273 -3.29 -13.28 17.47
N ILE A 274 -3.33 -11.98 17.16
CA ILE A 274 -4.50 -11.12 17.41
C ILE A 274 -5.74 -11.68 16.71
N TYR A 275 -5.62 -12.00 15.42
CA TYR A 275 -6.74 -12.53 14.64
C TYR A 275 -7.30 -13.83 15.25
N THR A 276 -6.43 -14.77 15.64
CA THR A 276 -6.88 -16.04 16.23
C THR A 276 -7.51 -15.88 17.61
N GLN A 277 -7.11 -14.87 18.38
CA GLN A 277 -7.65 -14.63 19.72
C GLN A 277 -8.96 -13.83 19.69
N PHE A 278 -9.15 -13.00 18.67
CA PHE A 278 -10.27 -12.05 18.58
C PHE A 278 -11.10 -12.22 17.31
N SER A 279 -11.12 -13.42 16.69
CA SER A 279 -11.76 -13.66 15.39
C SER A 279 -13.24 -13.30 15.35
N ASP A 280 -13.94 -13.43 16.49
CA ASP A 280 -15.37 -13.16 16.60
C ASP A 280 -15.68 -11.71 17.01
N ASN A 281 -14.66 -10.88 17.18
CA ASN A 281 -14.82 -9.48 17.56
C ASN A 281 -15.37 -8.66 16.38
N VAL A 282 -16.35 -7.80 16.66
CA VAL A 282 -16.98 -6.91 15.67
C VAL A 282 -15.96 -6.02 14.94
N LEU A 283 -14.92 -5.55 15.64
CA LEU A 283 -13.85 -4.75 15.05
C LEU A 283 -13.00 -5.58 14.07
N VAL A 284 -12.72 -6.85 14.40
CA VAL A 284 -12.00 -7.76 13.49
C VAL A 284 -12.84 -8.03 12.24
N GLU A 285 -14.15 -8.25 12.39
CA GLU A 285 -15.04 -8.42 11.24
C GLU A 285 -15.12 -7.15 10.37
N TYR A 286 -15.18 -5.98 11.00
CA TYR A 286 -15.14 -4.71 10.29
C TYR A 286 -13.82 -4.53 9.50
N LEU A 287 -12.67 -4.84 10.10
CA LEU A 287 -11.38 -4.82 9.40
C LEU A 287 -11.37 -5.82 8.23
N ARG A 288 -11.90 -7.04 8.42
CA ARG A 288 -12.03 -8.00 7.32
C ARG A 288 -12.91 -7.46 6.20
N TRP A 289 -14.02 -6.79 6.52
CA TRP A 289 -14.87 -6.17 5.52
C TRP A 289 -14.16 -5.07 4.74
N LEU A 290 -13.39 -4.20 5.41
CA LEU A 290 -12.54 -3.22 4.73
C LEU A 290 -11.55 -3.92 3.79
N GLY A 291 -10.90 -4.99 4.24
CA GLY A 291 -9.93 -5.75 3.44
C GLY A 291 -10.53 -6.47 2.22
N ARG A 292 -11.74 -7.03 2.36
CA ARG A 292 -12.50 -7.60 1.25
C ARG A 292 -12.78 -6.56 0.16
N ASN A 293 -13.07 -5.34 0.58
CA ASN A 293 -13.43 -4.21 -0.29
C ASN A 293 -12.29 -3.23 -0.55
N VAL A 294 -11.05 -3.65 -0.31
CA VAL A 294 -9.94 -2.70 -0.14
C VAL A 294 -9.69 -1.78 -1.33
N THR A 295 -9.91 -2.24 -2.56
CA THR A 295 -9.77 -1.36 -3.73
C THR A 295 -10.80 -0.23 -3.73
N VAL A 296 -12.03 -0.51 -3.30
CA VAL A 296 -13.12 0.49 -3.21
C VAL A 296 -12.85 1.46 -2.06
N VAL A 297 -12.45 0.92 -0.90
CA VAL A 297 -12.04 1.72 0.26
C VAL A 297 -10.86 2.64 -0.10
N TYR A 298 -9.85 2.09 -0.78
CA TYR A 298 -8.68 2.84 -1.28
C TYR A 298 -9.07 3.96 -2.24
N PHE A 299 -10.02 3.70 -3.13
CA PHE A 299 -10.49 4.68 -4.10
C PHE A 299 -11.21 5.84 -3.40
N PHE A 300 -12.15 5.54 -2.49
CA PHE A 300 -12.89 6.57 -1.77
C PHE A 300 -12.00 7.36 -0.79
N GLN A 301 -11.05 6.72 -0.10
CA GLN A 301 -10.16 7.47 0.81
C GLN A 301 -9.44 8.59 0.07
N TRP A 302 -8.94 8.34 -1.14
CA TRP A 302 -8.11 9.30 -1.84
C TRP A 302 -8.93 10.42 -2.44
N ILE A 303 -10.13 10.13 -2.93
CA ILE A 303 -11.05 11.18 -3.35
C ILE A 303 -11.35 12.13 -2.19
N ILE A 304 -11.62 11.59 -0.99
CA ILE A 304 -11.95 12.41 0.17
C ILE A 304 -10.70 13.18 0.66
N ILE A 305 -9.60 12.47 0.92
CA ILE A 305 -8.39 13.05 1.50
C ILE A 305 -7.72 14.03 0.52
N GLY A 306 -7.54 13.66 -0.75
CA GLY A 306 -6.85 14.49 -1.74
C GLY A 306 -7.56 15.83 -1.97
N ASN A 307 -8.89 15.82 -2.11
CA ASN A 307 -9.64 17.06 -2.27
C ASN A 307 -9.68 17.88 -0.98
N THR A 308 -9.76 17.24 0.19
CA THR A 308 -9.67 17.93 1.49
C THR A 308 -8.31 18.61 1.66
N ALA A 309 -7.24 17.93 1.28
CA ALA A 309 -5.86 18.42 1.36
C ALA A 309 -5.64 19.69 0.54
N THR A 310 -6.35 19.87 -0.58
CA THR A 310 -6.27 21.12 -1.37
C THR A 310 -6.63 22.38 -0.58
N TYR A 311 -7.44 22.25 0.48
CA TYR A 311 -7.89 23.38 1.30
C TYR A 311 -7.22 23.43 2.67
N LEU A 312 -6.85 22.27 3.23
CA LEU A 312 -6.36 22.15 4.60
C LEU A 312 -4.90 21.65 4.67
N TYR A 313 -4.15 21.77 3.56
CA TYR A 313 -2.77 21.27 3.48
C TYR A 313 -1.92 21.78 4.66
N LYS A 314 -1.35 20.86 5.43
CA LYS A 314 -0.44 21.15 6.56
C LYS A 314 -0.96 22.22 7.54
N SER A 315 -2.27 22.27 7.77
CA SER A 315 -2.92 23.35 8.55
C SER A 315 -3.59 22.88 9.85
N LEU A 316 -3.68 21.57 10.08
CA LEU A 316 -4.44 21.01 11.20
C LEU A 316 -3.53 20.62 12.37
N THR A 317 -4.04 20.82 13.59
CA THR A 317 -3.45 20.25 14.80
C THR A 317 -3.71 18.74 14.88
N LEU A 318 -2.94 18.03 15.73
CA LEU A 318 -3.10 16.58 15.92
C LEU A 318 -4.54 16.18 16.29
N ASN A 319 -5.18 16.90 17.21
CA ASN A 319 -6.55 16.60 17.62
C ASN A 319 -7.53 16.75 16.44
N SER A 320 -7.34 17.77 15.61
CA SER A 320 -8.15 17.99 14.40
C SER A 320 -7.93 16.87 13.39
N CYS A 321 -6.69 16.41 13.19
CA CYS A 321 -6.39 15.25 12.35
C CYS A 321 -7.06 13.96 12.85
N LEU A 322 -7.13 13.72 14.16
CA LEU A 322 -7.82 12.55 14.72
C LEU A 322 -9.34 12.60 14.47
N ILE A 323 -9.94 13.79 14.56
CA ILE A 323 -11.36 13.99 14.20
C ILE A 323 -11.58 13.73 12.71
N VAL A 324 -10.74 14.31 11.85
CA VAL A 324 -10.79 14.09 10.39
C VAL A 324 -10.62 12.61 10.07
N PHE A 325 -9.71 11.91 10.74
CA PHE A 325 -9.53 10.47 10.60
C PHE A 325 -10.83 9.71 10.89
N GLY A 326 -11.52 10.01 12.00
CA GLY A 326 -12.83 9.42 12.30
C GLY A 326 -13.88 9.69 11.23
N ILE A 327 -13.97 10.94 10.75
CA ILE A 327 -14.91 11.36 9.70
C ILE A 327 -14.61 10.63 8.39
N VAL A 328 -13.34 10.53 8.00
CA VAL A 328 -12.91 9.87 6.77
C VAL A 328 -13.24 8.38 6.83
N ILE A 329 -12.92 7.69 7.93
CA ILE A 329 -13.25 6.27 8.13
C ILE A 329 -14.77 6.04 8.02
N PHE A 330 -15.56 6.87 8.69
CA PHE A 330 -17.02 6.77 8.65
C PHE A 330 -17.55 7.00 7.23
N SER A 331 -17.09 8.04 6.55
CA SER A 331 -17.53 8.41 5.20
C SER A 331 -17.18 7.32 4.18
N ILE A 332 -15.96 6.78 4.21
CA ILE A 332 -15.55 5.69 3.33
C ILE A 332 -16.38 4.43 3.58
N SER A 333 -16.70 4.14 4.85
CA SER A 333 -17.53 2.99 5.20
C SER A 333 -18.93 3.12 4.59
N ILE A 334 -19.55 4.29 4.69
CA ILE A 334 -20.85 4.55 4.05
C ILE A 334 -20.75 4.39 2.54
N CYS A 335 -19.79 5.05 1.89
CA CYS A 335 -19.63 4.98 0.44
C CYS A 335 -19.39 3.55 -0.04
N THR A 336 -18.56 2.79 0.67
CA THR A 336 -18.27 1.38 0.35
C THR A 336 -19.52 0.52 0.52
N TYR A 337 -20.29 0.72 1.59
CA TYR A 337 -21.55 0.01 1.81
C TYR A 337 -22.61 0.31 0.73
N LEU A 338 -22.79 1.58 0.37
CA LEU A 338 -23.71 1.99 -0.70
C LEU A 338 -23.29 1.41 -2.05
N TYR A 339 -21.98 1.41 -2.34
CA TYR A 339 -21.44 0.78 -3.52
C TYR A 339 -21.76 -0.73 -3.57
N GLN A 340 -21.63 -1.45 -2.45
CA GLN A 340 -22.00 -2.87 -2.39
C GLN A 340 -23.48 -3.09 -2.69
N ILE A 341 -24.38 -2.30 -2.09
CA ILE A 341 -25.82 -2.40 -2.35
C ILE A 341 -26.13 -2.16 -3.83
N SER A 342 -25.47 -1.21 -4.47
CA SER A 342 -25.71 -0.91 -5.90
C SER A 342 -25.34 -2.06 -6.85
N ARG A 343 -24.58 -3.05 -6.37
CA ARG A 343 -24.13 -4.22 -7.14
C ARG A 343 -24.85 -5.52 -6.79
N SER A 344 -25.61 -5.54 -5.71
CA SER A 344 -26.49 -6.65 -5.30
C SER A 344 -27.87 -6.48 -5.91
#